data_AF-A0A968F890-F1
#
_entry.id   AF-A0A968F890-F1
#
_cell.length_a   1.000
_cell.length_b   1.000
_cell.length_c   1.000
_cell.angle_alpha   90.00
_cell.angle_beta   90.00
_cell.angle_gamma   90.00
#
_symmetry.space_group_name_H-M   'P 1'
#
loop_
_entity.id
_entity.type
_entity.pdbx_description
1 polymer ?
#
loop_
_entity_poly.entity_id
_entity_poly.type
_entity_poly.pdbx_seq_one_letter_code
_entity_poly.pdbx_strand_id
1 'polypeptide(L)'
;MALRSPDVQIDLEIPGRFPYEANGAISLSASPVIKEDKCIVCGTCAGVCPISAISINEEVSTETELCIRCCACIKNCPEEARVWEDSMMKKIAVWLNENCSARKEPLIFGINS
;
A
#
# COMPACT_ATOMS: atom_id res chain seq x y z
N MET A 1 30.18 18.71 3.20
CA MET A 1 29.49 19.82 3.88
C MET A 1 28.01 19.47 3.91
N ALA A 2 27.51 18.96 5.04
CA ALA A 2 26.11 18.56 5.15
C ALA A 2 25.22 19.82 5.09
N LEU A 3 24.25 19.83 4.18
CA LEU A 3 23.23 20.87 4.13
C LEU A 3 22.47 20.82 5.47
N ARG A 4 22.58 21.87 6.27
CA ARG A 4 21.74 22.04 7.46
C ARG A 4 20.29 22.15 6.98
N SER A 5 19.45 21.18 7.34
CA SER A 5 18.00 21.36 7.25
C SER A 5 17.67 22.63 8.04
N PRO A 6 17.01 23.64 7.45
CA PRO A 6 16.55 24.80 8.19
C PRO A 6 15.34 24.35 9.00
N ASP A 7 15.60 23.65 10.10
CA ASP A 7 14.59 23.23 11.06
C ASP A 7 14.07 24.47 11.78
N VAL A 8 13.16 25.19 11.13
CA VAL A 8 12.14 25.92 11.84
C VAL A 8 11.36 24.83 12.58
N GLN A 9 11.55 24.74 13.89
CA GLN A 9 10.69 23.94 14.74
C GLN A 9 9.31 24.59 14.73
N ILE A 10 8.46 24.15 13.79
CA ILE A 10 7.06 24.52 13.79
C ILE A 10 6.39 23.63 14.84
N ASP A 11 5.80 24.25 15.86
CA ASP A 11 4.98 23.55 16.85
C ASP A 11 3.66 23.15 16.17
N LEU A 12 3.66 21.96 15.57
CA LEU A 12 2.50 21.41 14.87
C LEU A 12 1.77 20.43 15.79
N GLU A 13 0.52 20.75 16.12
CA GLU A 13 -0.39 19.81 16.76
C GLU A 13 -0.96 18.83 15.72
N ILE A 14 -0.29 17.69 15.53
CA ILE A 14 -0.73 16.64 14.61
C ILE A 14 -1.62 15.64 15.39
N PRO A 15 -2.90 15.46 15.00
CA PRO A 15 -3.77 14.47 15.63
C PRO A 15 -3.19 13.06 15.52
N GLY A 16 -3.20 12.31 16.62
CA GLY A 16 -2.66 10.95 16.68
C GLY A 16 -1.91 10.70 17.99
N ARG A 17 -1.39 9.49 18.16
CA ARG A 17 -0.52 9.15 19.29
C ARG A 17 0.93 9.38 18.87
N PHE A 18 1.56 10.41 19.41
CA PHE A 18 2.99 10.70 19.26
C PHE A 18 3.76 10.31 20.54
N PRO A 19 4.98 9.74 20.46
CA PRO A 19 5.67 9.32 19.23
C PRO A 19 4.93 8.17 18.54
N TYR A 20 4.99 8.14 17.20
CA TYR A 20 4.40 7.03 16.45
C TYR A 20 5.05 5.72 16.91
N GLU A 21 4.24 4.76 17.36
CA GLU A 21 4.76 3.58 18.05
C GLU A 21 5.73 2.78 17.17
N ALA A 22 6.94 2.53 17.69
CA ALA A 22 7.99 1.75 17.04
C ALA A 22 7.67 0.25 16.97
N ASN A 23 6.62 -0.20 17.66
CA ASN A 23 6.16 -1.59 17.67
C ASN A 23 5.53 -2.03 16.35
N GLY A 24 5.61 -1.19 15.31
CA GLY A 24 5.66 -1.57 13.91
C GLY A 24 4.36 -2.11 13.34
N ALA A 25 4.20 -1.95 12.02
CA ALA A 25 3.16 -2.66 11.30
C ALA A 25 3.25 -4.16 11.58
N ILE A 26 2.10 -4.83 11.67
CA ILE A 26 2.03 -6.29 11.75
C ILE A 26 2.92 -6.87 10.64
N SER A 27 3.89 -7.69 11.03
CA SER A 27 4.74 -8.40 10.07
C SER A 27 3.86 -9.38 9.29
N LEU A 28 3.51 -8.98 8.08
CA LEU A 28 2.69 -9.78 7.17
C LEU A 28 3.47 -10.05 5.89
N SER A 29 3.98 -11.26 5.78
CA SER A 29 4.60 -11.81 4.58
C SER A 29 3.52 -12.34 3.62
N ALA A 30 2.66 -11.44 3.13
CA ALA A 30 1.61 -11.77 2.17
C ALA A 30 1.55 -10.72 1.05
N SER A 31 1.31 -11.21 -0.17
CA SER A 31 1.13 -10.40 -1.37
C SER A 31 -0.13 -10.85 -2.14
N PRO A 32 -0.67 -10.01 -3.05
CA PRO A 32 -1.77 -10.42 -3.91
C PRO A 32 -1.36 -11.59 -4.81
N VAL A 33 -2.23 -12.60 -4.90
CA VAL A 33 -2.05 -13.77 -5.78
C VAL A 33 -2.76 -13.55 -7.11
N ILE A 34 -2.50 -14.45 -8.07
CA ILE A 34 -3.08 -14.42 -9.40
C ILE A 34 -4.13 -15.54 -9.54
N LYS A 35 -5.23 -15.19 -10.19
CA LYS A 35 -6.20 -16.13 -10.74
C LYS A 35 -5.76 -16.52 -12.15
N GLU A 36 -5.15 -17.70 -12.27
CA GLU A 36 -4.56 -18.19 -13.53
C GLU A 36 -5.59 -18.27 -14.67
N ASP A 37 -6.85 -18.55 -14.36
CA ASP A 37 -7.95 -18.62 -15.34
C ASP A 37 -8.33 -17.25 -15.94
N LYS A 38 -7.85 -16.15 -15.34
CA LYS A 38 -8.12 -14.77 -15.76
C LYS A 38 -6.89 -14.02 -16.26
N CYS A 39 -5.69 -14.45 -15.88
CA CYS A 39 -4.48 -13.71 -16.20
C CYS A 39 -4.12 -13.88 -17.68
N ILE A 40 -4.11 -12.78 -18.43
CA ILE A 40 -3.64 -12.76 -19.82
C ILE A 40 -2.18 -12.28 -19.95
N VAL A 41 -1.44 -12.19 -18.84
CA VAL A 41 -0.02 -11.76 -18.79
C VAL A 41 0.20 -10.37 -19.45
N CYS A 42 -0.76 -9.45 -19.31
CA CYS A 42 -0.69 -8.12 -19.95
C CYS A 42 0.37 -7.17 -19.37
N GLY A 43 0.98 -7.51 -18.22
CA GLY A 43 2.03 -6.71 -17.58
C GLY A 43 1.56 -5.45 -16.84
N THR A 44 0.28 -5.06 -16.90
CA THR A 44 -0.24 -3.85 -16.23
C THR A 44 0.12 -3.79 -14.74
N CYS A 45 0.02 -4.93 -14.04
CA CYS A 45 0.33 -5.00 -12.61
C CYS A 45 1.79 -4.66 -12.29
N ALA A 46 2.74 -5.04 -13.14
CA ALA A 46 4.15 -4.69 -12.99
C ALA A 46 4.38 -3.19 -13.26
N GLY A 47 3.76 -2.64 -14.31
CA GLY A 47 3.89 -1.23 -14.67
C GLY A 47 3.37 -0.25 -13.60
N VAL A 48 2.36 -0.64 -12.82
CA VAL A 48 1.82 0.20 -11.73
C VAL A 48 2.47 -0.05 -10.37
N CYS A 49 3.44 -0.96 -10.26
CA CYS A 49 4.09 -1.28 -9.00
C CYS A 49 5.11 -0.18 -8.65
N PRO A 50 4.91 0.62 -7.59
CA PRO A 50 5.80 1.74 -7.29
C PRO A 50 7.19 1.32 -6.78
N ILE A 51 7.33 0.05 -6.37
CA ILE A 51 8.56 -0.52 -5.82
C ILE A 51 9.06 -1.72 -6.65
N SER A 52 8.49 -1.92 -7.84
CA SER A 52 8.93 -2.94 -8.81
C SER A 52 9.02 -4.38 -8.28
N ALA A 53 8.15 -4.78 -7.34
CA ALA A 53 8.14 -6.14 -6.77
C ALA A 53 7.52 -7.21 -7.67
N ILE A 54 7.10 -6.87 -8.89
CA ILE A 54 6.37 -7.78 -9.76
C ILE A 54 7.16 -7.98 -11.05
N SER A 55 7.48 -9.23 -11.36
CA SER A 55 8.19 -9.63 -12.56
C SER A 55 7.22 -10.30 -13.53
N ILE A 56 7.41 -10.07 -14.83
CA ILE A 56 6.60 -10.64 -15.92
C ILE A 56 7.54 -11.43 -16.83
N ASN A 57 7.36 -12.75 -16.87
CA ASN A 57 8.00 -13.65 -17.84
C ASN A 57 6.91 -14.41 -18.59
N GLU A 58 6.98 -15.76 -18.62
CA GLU A 58 5.86 -16.63 -19.03
C GLU A 58 4.68 -16.54 -18.06
N GLU A 59 4.97 -16.21 -16.80
CA GLU A 59 4.02 -16.01 -15.71
C GLU A 59 4.28 -14.68 -14.99
N VAL A 60 3.31 -14.27 -14.18
CA VAL A 60 3.43 -13.09 -13.32
C VAL A 60 3.85 -13.55 -11.92
N SER A 61 4.94 -13.03 -11.39
CA SER A 61 5.43 -13.38 -10.05
C SER A 61 5.61 -12.13 -9.18
N THR A 62 5.35 -12.26 -7.88
CA THR A 62 5.48 -11.16 -6.91
C THR A 62 6.50 -11.52 -5.83
N GLU A 63 7.52 -10.69 -5.67
CA GLU A 63 8.45 -10.75 -4.54
C GLU A 63 7.76 -10.24 -3.27
N THR A 64 7.21 -11.17 -2.48
CA THR A 64 6.36 -10.85 -1.32
C THR A 64 7.04 -9.93 -0.31
N GLU A 65 8.34 -10.08 -0.07
CA GLU A 65 9.10 -9.27 0.88
C GLU A 65 9.25 -7.80 0.46
N LEU A 66 9.20 -7.52 -0.86
CA LEU A 66 9.24 -6.16 -1.38
C LEU A 66 7.86 -5.52 -1.44
N CYS A 67 6.78 -6.31 -1.39
CA CYS A 67 5.42 -5.82 -1.53
C CYS A 67 5.01 -4.91 -0.35
N ILE A 68 4.87 -3.61 -0.62
CA ILE A 68 4.37 -2.62 0.35
C ILE A 68 2.84 -2.64 0.52
N ARG A 69 2.14 -3.57 -0.14
CA ARG A 69 0.68 -3.78 -0.02
C ARG A 69 -0.18 -2.56 -0.40
N CYS A 70 0.29 -1.74 -1.35
CA CYS A 70 -0.44 -0.56 -1.84
C CYS A 70 -1.70 -0.89 -2.65
N CYS A 71 -1.89 -2.15 -3.06
CA CYS A 71 -3.03 -2.63 -3.84
C CYS A 71 -3.23 -2.00 -5.24
N ALA A 72 -2.27 -1.21 -5.75
CA ALA A 72 -2.34 -0.61 -7.08
C ALA A 72 -2.49 -1.66 -8.19
N CYS A 73 -1.75 -2.75 -8.08
CA CYS A 73 -1.77 -3.90 -8.98
C CYS A 73 -3.11 -4.65 -9.03
N ILE A 74 -3.87 -4.68 -7.92
CA ILE A 74 -5.23 -5.23 -7.87
C ILE A 74 -6.17 -4.28 -8.60
N LYS A 75 -6.15 -3.00 -8.21
CA LYS A 75 -7.08 -1.98 -8.71
C LYS A 75 -6.97 -1.73 -10.22
N ASN A 76 -5.77 -1.88 -10.79
CA ASN A 76 -5.51 -1.61 -12.20
C ASN A 76 -5.45 -2.88 -13.06
N CYS A 77 -5.68 -4.08 -12.51
CA CYS A 77 -5.71 -5.29 -13.35
C CYS A 77 -6.99 -5.30 -14.19
N PRO A 78 -6.91 -5.20 -15.53
CA PRO A 78 -8.10 -5.13 -16.37
C PRO A 78 -8.95 -6.41 -16.32
N GLU A 79 -8.32 -7.56 -16.09
CA GLU A 79 -8.98 -8.86 -15.98
C GLU A 79 -9.41 -9.22 -14.55
N GLU A 80 -9.16 -8.33 -13.58
CA GLU A 80 -9.41 -8.59 -12.16
C GLU A 80 -8.75 -9.89 -11.65
N ALA A 81 -7.61 -10.26 -12.26
CA ALA A 81 -6.90 -11.50 -11.96
C ALA A 81 -6.09 -11.43 -10.66
N ARG A 82 -5.73 -10.23 -10.20
CA ARG A 82 -4.95 -10.00 -8.97
C ARG A 82 -5.88 -9.91 -7.77
N VAL A 83 -5.73 -10.76 -6.76
CA VAL A 83 -6.64 -10.82 -5.59
C VAL A 83 -5.92 -11.03 -4.25
N TRP A 84 -6.56 -10.62 -3.16
CA TRP A 84 -6.17 -10.99 -1.81
C TRP A 84 -6.82 -12.31 -1.41
N GLU A 85 -6.01 -13.35 -1.18
CA GLU A 85 -6.50 -14.61 -0.60
C GLU A 85 -6.22 -14.75 0.89
N ASP A 86 -5.18 -14.08 1.37
CA ASP A 86 -4.77 -14.10 2.77
C ASP A 86 -5.93 -13.73 3.72
N SER A 87 -6.12 -14.58 4.73
CA SER A 87 -7.26 -14.49 5.64
C SER A 87 -7.21 -13.23 6.51
N MET A 88 -6.02 -12.75 6.87
CA MET A 88 -5.84 -11.55 7.67
C MET A 88 -6.17 -10.31 6.85
N MET A 89 -5.69 -10.23 5.61
CA MET A 89 -6.03 -9.15 4.68
C MET A 89 -7.53 -9.08 4.41
N LYS A 90 -8.22 -10.21 4.24
CA LYS A 90 -9.68 -10.23 4.11
C LYS A 90 -10.39 -9.65 5.34
N LYS A 91 -9.96 -10.03 6.55
CA LYS A 91 -10.52 -9.48 7.80
C LYS A 91 -10.30 -7.98 7.92
N ILE A 92 -9.10 -7.50 7.57
CA ILE A 92 -8.79 -6.05 7.57
C ILE A 92 -9.67 -5.31 6.56
N ALA A 93 -9.86 -5.85 5.36
CA ALA A 93 -10.71 -5.25 4.34
C ALA A 93 -12.17 -5.12 4.81
N VAL A 94 -12.72 -6.17 5.43
CA VAL A 94 -14.08 -6.14 6.02
C VAL A 94 -14.15 -5.07 7.12
N TRP A 95 -13.20 -5.07 8.06
CA TRP A 95 -13.18 -4.11 9.16
C TRP A 95 -13.08 -2.66 8.66
N LEU A 96 -12.22 -2.38 7.68
CA LEU A 96 -12.09 -1.05 7.07
C LEU A 96 -13.38 -0.61 6.38
N ASN A 97 -14.05 -1.52 5.67
CA ASN A 97 -15.32 -1.21 5.03
C ASN A 97 -16.43 -0.90 6.05
N GLU A 98 -16.52 -1.68 7.12
CA GLU A 98 -17.55 -1.51 8.16
C GLU A 98 -17.32 -0.24 9.01
N ASN A 99 -16.06 0.11 9.30
CA ASN A 99 -15.72 1.16 10.26
C ASN A 99 -15.20 2.45 9.61
N CYS A 100 -14.74 2.39 8.36
CA CYS A 100 -13.97 3.45 7.70
C CYS A 100 -14.32 3.61 6.19
N SER A 101 -15.53 3.23 5.75
CA SER A 101 -15.93 3.30 4.34
C SER A 101 -16.05 4.71 3.78
N ALA A 102 -16.40 5.70 4.62
CA ALA A 102 -16.46 7.09 4.19
C ALA A 102 -15.04 7.64 3.96
N ARG A 103 -14.81 8.20 2.76
CA ARG A 103 -13.54 8.86 2.41
C ARG A 103 -13.28 10.02 3.38
N LYS A 104 -12.11 10.03 4.00
CA LYS A 104 -11.61 11.18 4.78
C LYS A 104 -10.73 12.04 3.88
N GLU A 105 -10.99 13.34 3.86
CA GLU A 105 -10.09 14.27 3.17
C GLU A 105 -8.82 14.52 3.99
N PRO A 106 -7.67 14.76 3.35
CA PRO A 106 -6.43 15.03 4.04
C PRO A 106 -6.54 16.35 4.83
N LEU A 107 -6.09 16.33 6.08
CA LEU A 107 -5.86 17.54 6.85
C LEU A 107 -4.50 18.10 6.47
N ILE A 108 -4.47 19.38 6.09
CA ILE A 108 -3.26 20.07 5.66
C ILE A 108 -2.75 20.92 6.82
N PHE A 109 -1.47 20.74 7.16
CA PHE A 109 -0.78 21.48 8.23
C PHE A 109 0.45 22.18 7.64
N GLY A 110 0.87 23.31 8.22
CA GLY A 110 2.12 23.99 7.85
C GLY A 110 2.12 24.79 6.54
N ILE A 111 0.98 24.91 5.86
CA ILE A 111 0.78 25.80 4.72
C ILE A 111 -0.08 26.97 5.21
N ASN A 112 0.55 27.96 5.87
CA ASN A 112 -0.01 29.21 6.40
C ASN A 112 -1.53 29.20 6.72
N SER A 113 -1.86 29.03 8.00
CA SER A 113 -3.18 29.34 8.60
C SER A 113 -3.67 30.74 8.25
#